data_AF-A0A1B7X6M7-F1
#
_entry.id   AF-A0A1B7X6M7-F1
#
_cell.length_a   1.000
_cell.length_b   1.000
_cell.length_c   1.000
_cell.angle_alpha   90.00
_cell.angle_beta   90.00
_cell.angle_gamma   90.00
#
_symmetry.space_group_name_H-M   'P 1'
#
loop_
_entity.id
_entity.type
_entity.pdbx_description
1 polymer ?
#
loop_
_entity_poly.entity_id
_entity_poly.type
_entity_poly.pdbx_seq_one_letter_code
_entity_poly.pdbx_strand_id
1 'polypeptide(L)'
;MKPLTMMTWVGAAGVAILGVMMVKTNPSQGEYEKYAVQKLTTYLESDVCKKTPSFLEKLIKVDCQQMLESAIPHIKELITTTTNRQDYMILSIYRTEIKLDSRIPGYKLETLGVLNQFYTYTAEQK
;
A
#
# COMPACT_ATOMS: atom_id res chain seq x y z
N MET A 1 1.26 -14.49 48.18
CA MET A 1 1.34 -13.24 47.39
C MET A 1 -0.03 -12.56 47.44
N LYS A 2 -0.10 -11.23 47.57
CA LYS A 2 -1.41 -10.53 47.67
C LYS A 2 -2.20 -10.77 46.36
N PRO A 3 -3.51 -11.07 46.39
CA PRO A 3 -4.28 -11.36 45.17
C PRO A 3 -4.18 -10.25 44.12
N LEU A 4 -4.04 -9.00 44.56
CA LEU A 4 -3.79 -7.84 43.71
C LEU A 4 -2.51 -7.98 42.86
N THR A 5 -1.41 -8.45 43.45
CA THR A 5 -0.14 -8.65 42.71
C THR A 5 -0.27 -9.73 41.64
N MET A 6 -1.06 -10.78 41.89
CA MET A 6 -1.29 -11.85 40.91
C MET A 6 -2.10 -11.35 39.71
N MET A 7 -3.11 -10.50 39.95
CA MET A 7 -3.90 -9.90 38.87
C MET A 7 -3.09 -8.92 38.02
N THR A 8 -2.17 -8.16 38.62
CA THR A 8 -1.26 -7.28 37.89
C THR A 8 -0.33 -8.08 36.96
N TRP A 9 0.23 -9.19 37.42
CA TRP A 9 1.11 -10.04 36.59
C TRP A 9 0.36 -10.68 35.41
N VAL A 10 -0.88 -11.14 35.62
CA VAL A 10 -1.71 -11.68 34.53
C VAL A 10 -2.02 -10.60 33.50
N GLY A 11 -2.39 -9.39 33.94
CA GLY A 11 -2.62 -8.26 33.04
C GLY A 11 -1.37 -7.88 32.24
N ALA A 12 -0.21 -7.78 32.91
CA ALA A 12 1.07 -7.47 32.27
C ALA A 12 1.46 -8.52 31.24
N ALA A 13 1.30 -9.81 31.56
CA ALA A 13 1.56 -10.90 30.63
C ALA A 13 0.63 -10.83 29.40
N GLY A 14 -0.66 -10.52 29.60
CA GLY A 14 -1.61 -10.33 28.51
C GLY A 14 -1.21 -9.21 27.54
N VAL A 15 -0.84 -8.04 28.08
CA VAL A 15 -0.38 -6.90 27.26
C VAL A 15 0.91 -7.23 26.52
N ALA A 16 1.85 -7.93 27.18
CA ALA A 16 3.10 -8.35 26.53
C ALA A 16 2.85 -9.30 25.34
N ILE A 17 1.95 -10.27 25.50
CA ILE A 17 1.57 -11.20 24.42
C ILE A 17 0.93 -10.43 23.25
N LEU A 18 0.00 -9.51 23.53
CA LEU A 18 -0.63 -8.68 22.51
C LEU A 18 0.38 -7.81 21.77
N GLY A 19 1.32 -7.18 22.48
CA GLY A 19 2.39 -6.39 21.88
C GLY A 19 3.25 -7.21 20.93
N VAL A 20 3.66 -8.42 21.34
CA VAL A 20 4.42 -9.34 20.46
C VAL A 20 3.63 -9.71 19.20
N MET A 21 2.33 -10.00 19.34
CA MET A 21 1.47 -10.32 18.20
C MET A 21 1.34 -9.13 17.24
N MET A 22 1.16 -7.91 17.76
CA MET A 22 1.06 -6.70 16.94
C MET A 22 2.35 -6.45 16.14
N VAL A 23 3.51 -6.62 16.77
CA VAL A 23 4.80 -6.48 16.07
C VAL A 23 4.96 -7.54 14.98
N LYS A 24 4.61 -8.80 15.27
CA LYS A 24 4.72 -9.90 14.30
C LYS A 24 3.75 -9.81 13.13
N THR A 25 2.59 -9.21 13.35
CA THR A 25 1.55 -9.06 12.33
C THR A 25 1.62 -7.71 11.63
N ASN A 26 2.54 -6.81 12.00
CA ASN A 26 2.78 -5.59 11.25
C ASN A 26 3.33 -5.96 9.86
N PRO A 27 2.60 -5.68 8.77
CA PRO A 27 2.96 -6.18 7.45
C PRO A 27 4.26 -5.54 6.96
N SER A 28 4.98 -6.29 6.12
CA SER A 28 6.29 -5.92 5.59
C SER A 28 6.21 -5.02 4.35
N GLN A 29 7.36 -4.44 3.98
CA GLN A 29 7.53 -3.66 2.75
C GLN A 29 7.15 -4.46 1.49
N GLY A 30 7.59 -5.72 1.38
CA GLY A 30 7.30 -6.54 0.20
C GLY A 30 5.82 -6.92 0.07
N GLU A 31 5.10 -7.03 1.19
CA GLU A 31 3.65 -7.21 1.18
C GLU A 31 2.94 -5.93 0.75
N TYR A 32 3.44 -4.78 1.21
CA TYR A 32 2.93 -3.48 0.78
C TYR A 32 3.12 -3.27 -0.72
N GLU A 33 4.28 -3.58 -1.28
CA GLU A 33 4.55 -3.44 -2.73
C GLU A 33 3.54 -4.23 -3.57
N LYS A 34 3.24 -5.48 -3.18
CA LYS A 34 2.22 -6.30 -3.85
C LYS A 34 0.84 -5.66 -3.77
N TYR A 35 0.46 -5.21 -2.58
CA TYR A 35 -0.81 -4.52 -2.33
C TYR A 35 -0.91 -3.22 -3.15
N ALA A 36 0.13 -2.40 -3.16
CA ALA A 36 0.16 -1.10 -3.82
C ALA A 36 0.13 -1.24 -5.34
N VAL A 37 0.85 -2.22 -5.91
CA VAL A 37 0.76 -2.55 -7.34
C VAL A 37 -0.67 -2.90 -7.70
N GLN A 38 -1.29 -3.83 -6.95
CA GLN A 38 -2.67 -4.24 -7.21
C GLN A 38 -3.64 -3.05 -7.11
N LYS A 39 -3.50 -2.23 -6.06
CA LYS A 39 -4.35 -1.07 -5.82
C LYS A 39 -4.24 -0.05 -6.95
N LEU A 40 -3.01 0.27 -7.38
CA LEU A 40 -2.76 1.22 -8.46
C LEU A 40 -3.25 0.70 -9.81
N THR A 41 -3.03 -0.58 -10.12
CA THR A 41 -3.57 -1.23 -11.31
C THR A 41 -5.10 -1.15 -11.34
N THR A 42 -5.77 -1.43 -10.22
CA THR A 42 -7.23 -1.30 -10.12
C THR A 42 -7.70 0.13 -10.37
N TYR A 43 -7.02 1.14 -9.80
CA TYR A 43 -7.34 2.55 -10.08
C TYR A 43 -7.18 2.91 -11.55
N LEU A 44 -6.07 2.51 -12.19
CA LEU A 44 -5.83 2.79 -13.60
C LEU A 44 -6.85 2.07 -14.51
N GLU A 45 -7.20 0.83 -14.18
CA GLU A 45 -8.22 0.10 -14.92
C GLU A 45 -9.59 0.79 -14.84
N SER A 46 -10.01 1.22 -13.62
CA SER A 46 -11.32 1.84 -13.42
C SER A 46 -11.40 3.28 -13.90
N ASP A 47 -10.35 4.08 -13.69
CA ASP A 47 -10.38 5.53 -13.95
C ASP A 47 -9.81 5.92 -15.30
N VAL A 48 -8.88 5.14 -15.86
CA VAL A 48 -8.25 5.45 -17.15
C VAL A 48 -8.85 4.56 -18.24
N CYS A 49 -8.67 3.24 -18.14
CA CYS A 49 -9.06 2.33 -19.22
C CYS A 49 -10.58 2.28 -19.43
N LYS A 50 -11.38 2.16 -18.37
CA LYS A 50 -12.85 2.06 -18.49
C LYS A 50 -13.54 3.39 -18.79
N LYS A 51 -13.01 4.53 -18.32
CA LYS A 51 -13.61 5.85 -18.57
C LYS A 51 -13.14 6.52 -19.86
N THR A 52 -11.98 6.13 -20.38
CA THR A 52 -11.36 6.78 -21.56
C THR A 52 -11.15 5.86 -22.78
N PRO A 53 -12.01 4.86 -23.05
CA PRO A 53 -11.75 3.91 -24.15
C PRO A 53 -11.62 4.62 -25.49
N SER A 54 -12.47 5.61 -25.76
CA SER A 54 -12.53 6.28 -27.07
C SER A 54 -11.34 7.22 -27.39
N PHE A 55 -10.57 7.68 -26.42
CA PHE A 55 -9.38 8.52 -26.66
C PHE A 55 -8.14 7.65 -26.88
N LEU A 56 -7.89 6.70 -25.98
CA LEU A 56 -6.72 5.82 -26.04
C LEU A 56 -6.80 4.83 -27.21
N GLU A 57 -7.97 4.23 -27.48
CA GLU A 57 -8.15 3.35 -28.63
C GLU A 57 -7.94 4.10 -29.96
N LYS A 58 -8.36 5.38 -30.03
CA LYS A 58 -8.19 6.21 -31.24
C LYS A 58 -6.76 6.70 -31.45
N LEU A 59 -6.03 6.98 -30.37
CA LEU A 59 -4.65 7.50 -30.46
C LEU A 59 -3.62 6.42 -30.74
N ILE A 60 -3.79 5.22 -30.15
CA ILE A 60 -2.71 4.23 -30.10
C ILE A 60 -3.10 2.91 -30.77
N LYS A 61 -4.40 2.63 -31.02
CA LYS A 61 -4.91 1.33 -31.52
C LYS A 61 -4.41 0.11 -30.71
N VAL A 62 -4.11 0.32 -29.43
CA VAL A 62 -3.68 -0.75 -28.52
C VAL A 62 -4.70 -0.90 -27.42
N ASP A 63 -4.97 -2.14 -27.01
CA ASP A 63 -5.82 -2.47 -25.87
C ASP A 63 -5.18 -1.91 -24.57
N CYS A 64 -5.94 -1.05 -23.88
CA CYS A 64 -5.50 -0.43 -22.64
C CYS A 64 -5.15 -1.46 -21.55
N GLN A 65 -5.88 -2.59 -21.49
CA GLN A 65 -5.60 -3.66 -20.53
C GLN A 65 -4.24 -4.30 -20.83
N GLN A 66 -3.96 -4.60 -22.09
CA GLN A 66 -2.69 -5.23 -22.49
C GLN A 66 -1.48 -4.31 -22.21
N MET A 67 -1.63 -2.99 -22.42
CA MET A 67 -0.59 -2.03 -22.03
C MET A 67 -0.41 -1.97 -20.51
N LEU A 68 -1.51 -1.94 -19.76
CA LEU A 68 -1.45 -1.87 -18.31
C LEU A 68 -0.76 -3.10 -17.72
N GLU A 69 -1.07 -4.30 -18.21
CA GLU A 69 -0.41 -5.54 -17.81
C GLU A 69 1.10 -5.51 -18.10
N SER A 70 1.49 -5.01 -19.27
CA SER A 70 2.90 -4.86 -19.66
C SER A 70 3.64 -3.85 -18.78
N ALA A 71 2.93 -2.88 -18.20
CA ALA A 71 3.50 -1.87 -17.31
C ALA A 71 3.63 -2.32 -15.84
N ILE A 72 2.98 -3.41 -15.42
CA ILE A 72 3.00 -3.90 -14.03
C ILE A 72 4.42 -4.04 -13.45
N PRO A 73 5.41 -4.61 -14.16
CA PRO A 73 6.77 -4.72 -13.64
C PRO A 73 7.40 -3.35 -13.35
N HIS A 74 7.19 -2.38 -14.24
CA HIS A 74 7.69 -1.01 -14.08
C HIS A 74 6.97 -0.27 -12.95
N ILE A 75 5.64 -0.47 -12.82
CA ILE A 75 4.86 0.06 -11.69
C ILE A 75 5.42 -0.47 -10.37
N LYS A 76 5.72 -1.77 -10.30
CA LYS A 76 6.31 -2.38 -9.11
C LYS A 76 7.66 -1.77 -8.76
N GLU A 77 8.53 -1.58 -9.75
CA GLU A 77 9.84 -0.94 -9.56
C GLU A 77 9.70 0.50 -9.06
N LEU A 78 8.78 1.27 -9.64
CA LEU A 78 8.48 2.64 -9.19
C LEU A 78 7.98 2.66 -7.75
N ILE A 79 7.04 1.79 -7.39
CA ILE A 79 6.56 1.69 -6.01
C ILE A 79 7.74 1.35 -5.10
N THR A 80 8.50 0.30 -5.41
CA THR A 80 9.66 -0.13 -4.61
C THR A 80 10.66 1.00 -4.35
N THR A 81 10.94 1.81 -5.38
CA THR A 81 11.95 2.88 -5.31
C THR A 81 11.44 4.18 -4.72
N THR A 82 10.13 4.43 -4.78
CA THR A 82 9.51 5.69 -4.32
C THR A 82 8.69 5.54 -3.04
N THR A 83 8.54 4.33 -2.53
CA THR A 83 7.91 4.07 -1.23
C THR A 83 8.88 4.38 -0.10
N ASN A 84 8.45 5.24 0.81
CA ASN A 84 9.06 5.43 2.11
C ASN A 84 8.19 4.76 3.19
N ARG A 85 8.78 3.82 3.95
CA ARG A 85 8.14 3.13 5.06
C ARG A 85 8.59 3.73 6.40
N GLN A 86 7.62 4.16 7.19
CA GLN A 86 7.81 4.57 8.57
C GLN A 86 7.31 3.44 9.48
N ASP A 87 8.23 2.67 10.05
CA ASP A 87 7.91 1.54 10.93
C ASP A 87 7.85 1.98 12.40
N TYR A 88 6.68 1.81 13.02
CA TYR A 88 6.42 2.12 14.44
C TYR A 88 6.26 0.83 15.28
N MET A 89 6.85 -0.28 14.84
CA MET A 89 6.80 -1.63 15.42
C MET A 89 5.43 -2.31 15.30
N ILE A 90 4.38 -1.73 15.88
CA ILE A 90 3.01 -2.31 15.89
C ILE A 90 2.19 -1.93 14.65
N LEU A 91 2.64 -0.90 13.93
CA LEU A 91 2.05 -0.40 12.71
C LEU A 91 3.15 0.20 11.83
N SER A 92 2.85 0.35 10.55
CA SER A 92 3.72 1.03 9.60
C SER A 92 2.91 2.02 8.77
N ILE A 93 3.49 3.17 8.42
CA ILE A 93 2.93 4.09 7.44
C ILE A 93 3.77 4.02 6.17
N TYR A 94 3.11 3.76 5.05
CA TYR A 94 3.72 3.68 3.72
C TYR A 94 3.30 4.91 2.93
N ARG A 95 4.29 5.65 2.42
CA ARG A 95 4.06 6.78 1.51
C ARG A 95 4.77 6.52 0.21
N THR A 96 4.03 6.47 -0.88
CA THR A 96 4.57 6.26 -2.21
C THR A 96 4.30 7.52 -3.04
N GLU A 97 5.37 8.14 -3.53
CA GLU A 97 5.27 9.32 -4.39
C GLU A 97 5.88 9.02 -5.77
N ILE A 98 5.02 8.68 -6.71
CA ILE A 98 5.41 8.43 -8.09
C ILE A 98 5.46 9.78 -8.81
N LYS A 99 6.68 10.24 -9.10
CA LYS A 99 6.92 11.44 -9.92
C LYS A 99 7.28 10.98 -11.32
N LEU A 100 6.40 11.24 -12.27
CA LEU A 100 6.66 11.04 -13.68
C LEU A 100 7.21 12.33 -14.30
N ASP A 101 7.60 12.25 -15.56
CA ASP A 101 8.10 13.41 -16.30
C ASP A 101 7.06 14.54 -16.32
N SER A 102 7.50 15.79 -16.50
CA SER A 102 6.69 17.03 -16.40
C SER A 102 5.38 17.07 -17.21
N ARG A 103 5.19 16.15 -18.15
CA ARG A 103 4.00 16.03 -19.01
C ARG A 103 3.00 14.96 -18.55
N ILE A 104 3.37 14.13 -17.57
CA ILE A 104 2.56 13.02 -17.08
C ILE A 104 2.29 13.26 -15.60
N PRO A 105 1.02 13.18 -15.15
CA PRO A 105 0.68 13.43 -13.76
C PRO A 105 1.35 12.41 -12.83
N GLY A 106 1.79 12.89 -11.67
CA GLY A 106 2.31 12.03 -10.61
C GLY A 106 1.19 11.36 -9.84
N TYR A 107 1.54 10.41 -8.98
CA TYR A 107 0.59 9.76 -8.08
C TYR A 107 1.14 9.71 -6.67
N LYS A 108 0.26 9.96 -5.70
CA LYS A 108 0.56 9.83 -4.28
C LYS A 108 -0.35 8.79 -3.65
N LEU A 109 0.24 7.81 -2.98
CA LEU A 109 -0.47 6.82 -2.19
C LEU A 109 0.01 6.88 -0.74
N GLU A 110 -0.93 6.98 0.20
CA GLU A 110 -0.66 6.84 1.62
C GLU A 110 -1.48 5.71 2.23
N THR A 111 -0.79 4.78 2.88
CA THR A 111 -1.36 3.53 3.37
C THR A 111 -0.87 3.23 4.79
N LEU A 112 -1.80 2.89 5.68
CA LEU A 112 -1.53 2.34 7.00
C LEU A 112 -1.43 0.82 6.91
N GLY A 113 -0.34 0.24 7.39
CA GLY A 113 -0.18 -1.20 7.61
C GLY A 113 -0.32 -1.52 9.09
N VAL A 114 -1.23 -2.42 9.45
CA VAL A 114 -1.48 -2.84 10.84
C VAL A 114 -2.16 -4.20 10.85
N LEU A 115 -1.78 -5.09 11.78
CA LEU A 115 -2.44 -6.40 11.98
C LEU A 115 -2.68 -7.19 10.67
N ASN A 116 -1.68 -7.27 9.81
CA ASN A 116 -1.71 -7.98 8.53
C ASN A 116 -2.70 -7.39 7.51
N GLN A 117 -3.09 -6.13 7.70
CA GLN A 117 -4.01 -5.40 6.85
C GLN A 117 -3.37 -4.10 6.34
N PHE A 118 -3.84 -3.67 5.17
CA PHE A 118 -3.49 -2.40 4.57
C PHE A 118 -4.73 -1.53 4.38
N TYR A 119 -4.66 -0.29 4.83
CA TYR A 119 -5.71 0.71 4.66
C TYR A 119 -5.14 1.94 3.96
N THR A 120 -5.47 2.10 2.67
CA THR A 120 -5.12 3.29 1.90
C THR A 120 -6.14 4.38 2.17
N TYR A 121 -5.69 5.48 2.77
CA TYR A 121 -6.54 6.62 3.14
C TYR A 121 -6.34 7.81 2.21
N THR A 122 -5.28 7.80 1.39
CA THR A 122 -5.05 8.79 0.33
C THR A 122 -4.59 8.07 -0.93
N ALA A 123 -5.26 8.34 -2.05
CA ALA A 123 -4.88 7.90 -3.39
C ALA A 123 -5.26 9.01 -4.37
N GLU A 124 -4.28 9.84 -4.73
CA GLU A 124 -4.52 11.07 -5.48
C GLU A 124 -3.53 11.23 -6.63
N GLN A 125 -4.01 11.83 -7.71
CA GLN A 125 -3.21 12.30 -8.82
C GLN A 125 -2.59 13.65 -8.43
N LYS A 126 -1.27 13.80 -8.61
CA LYS A 126 -0.50 15.02 -8.33
C LYS A 126 -0.03 15.70 -9.61
#